data_AF-A0A968QXT3-F1
#
_entry.id   AF-A0A968QXT3-F1
#
_cell.length_a   1.000
_cell.length_b   1.000
_cell.length_c   1.000
_cell.angle_alpha   90.00
_cell.angle_beta   90.00
_cell.angle_gamma   90.00
#
_symmetry.space_group_name_H-M   'P 1'
#
loop_
_entity.id
_entity.type
_entity.pdbx_description
1 polymer ?
#
loop_
_entity_poly.entity_id
_entity_poly.type
_entity_poly.pdbx_seq_one_letter_code
_entity_poly.pdbx_strand_id
1 'polypeptide(L)' 'MELYNNGEKEIVIDFGDINLINSHGIGKILMFYKRLKQIGGNMYVMPLKGNMKEIFESLLLNKIIPELKI' A
#
# COMPACT_ATOMS: atom_id res chain seq x y z
N MET A 1 -11.50 11.15 -7.38
CA MET A 1 -12.39 10.51 -6.38
C MET A 1 -11.66 9.29 -5.85
N GLU A 2 -11.62 9.11 -4.54
CA GLU A 2 -10.87 8.02 -3.93
C GLU A 2 -11.57 6.68 -4.21
N LEU A 3 -10.84 5.66 -4.70
CA LEU A 3 -11.37 4.39 -5.20
C LEU A 3 -12.41 3.72 -4.28
N TYR A 4 -12.20 3.83 -2.97
CA TYR A 4 -13.13 3.29 -1.97
C TYR A 4 -14.51 3.98 -1.94
N ASN A 5 -14.63 5.24 -2.37
CA ASN A 5 -15.93 5.92 -2.49
C ASN A 5 -16.77 5.34 -3.63
N ASN A 6 -16.13 4.66 -4.59
CA ASN A 6 -16.80 3.97 -5.69
C ASN A 6 -17.18 2.52 -5.31
N GLY A 7 -16.95 2.11 -4.06
CA GLY A 7 -17.28 0.77 -3.57
C GLY A 7 -16.16 -0.26 -3.71
N GLU A 8 -15.01 0.11 -4.29
CA GLU A 8 -13.87 -0.79 -4.43
C GLU A 8 -13.38 -1.28 -3.06
N LYS A 9 -13.23 -2.60 -2.92
CA LYS A 9 -12.81 -3.25 -1.68
C LYS A 9 -11.41 -3.82 -1.76
N GLU A 10 -10.96 -4.22 -2.93
CA GLU A 10 -9.69 -4.90 -3.12
C GLU A 10 -8.77 -3.99 -3.94
N ILE A 11 -7.76 -3.41 -3.30
CA ILE A 11 -6.83 -2.49 -3.96
C ILE A 11 -5.42 -3.09 -3.96
N VAL A 12 -4.83 -3.16 -5.14
CA VAL A 12 -3.42 -3.54 -5.32
C VAL A 12 -2.65 -2.30 -5.77
N ILE A 13 -1.57 -1.97 -5.08
CA ILE A 13 -0.69 -0.86 -5.44
C ILE A 13 0.59 -1.42 -6.06
N ASP A 14 0.90 -0.96 -7.28
CA ASP A 14 2.14 -1.28 -7.96
C ASP A 14 3.17 -0.16 -7.72
N PHE A 15 4.34 -0.54 -7.19
CA PHE A 15 5.49 0.35 -6.98
C PHE A 15 6.65 0.07 -7.95
N GLY A 16 6.42 -0.70 -9.02
CA GLY A 16 7.45 -1.18 -9.95
C GLY A 16 8.37 -0.08 -10.49
N ASP A 17 7.83 1.11 -10.78
CA ASP A 17 8.58 2.25 -11.33
C ASP A 17 8.96 3.31 -10.27
N ILE A 18 8.74 3.03 -8.98
CA ILE A 18 9.01 3.97 -7.88
C ILE A 18 10.31 3.60 -7.17
N ASN A 19 11.29 4.52 -7.23
CA ASN A 19 12.61 4.32 -6.60
C ASN A 19 12.77 5.02 -5.26
N LEU A 20 11.93 6.01 -4.95
CA LEU A 20 11.97 6.80 -3.71
C LEU A 20 10.57 7.20 -3.27
N ILE A 21 10.37 7.20 -1.95
CA ILE A 21 9.19 7.74 -1.29
C ILE A 21 9.62 8.45 -0.01
N ASN A 22 8.92 9.52 0.34
CA ASN A 22 9.17 10.26 1.58
C ASN A 22 8.07 9.98 2.63
N SER A 23 8.22 10.58 3.81
CA SER A 23 7.27 10.45 4.92
C SER A 23 5.84 10.86 4.54
N HIS A 24 5.67 11.86 3.68
CA HIS A 24 4.35 12.31 3.22
C HIS A 24 3.68 11.26 2.34
N GLY A 25 4.42 10.61 1.43
CA GLY A 25 3.92 9.52 0.60
C GLY A 25 3.50 8.31 1.43
N ILE A 26 4.35 7.89 2.38
CA ILE A 26 4.03 6.82 3.34
C ILE A 26 2.79 7.16 4.16
N GLY A 27 2.68 8.40 4.65
CA GLY A 27 1.51 8.87 5.39
C GLY A 27 0.22 8.72 4.59
N LYS A 28 0.24 9.08 3.29
CA LYS A 28 -0.93 8.91 2.41
C LYS A 28 -1.30 7.45 2.20
N ILE A 29 -0.32 6.56 1.99
CA ILE A 29 -0.56 5.10 1.87
C ILE A 29 -1.25 4.57 3.12
N LEU A 30 -0.76 4.94 4.30
CA LEU A 30 -1.33 4.52 5.59
C LEU A 30 -2.74 5.08 5.82
N MET A 31 -3.00 6.33 5.43
CA MET A 31 -4.34 6.90 5.49
C MET A 31 -5.31 6.16 4.58
N PHE A 32 -4.88 5.86 3.35
CA PHE A 32 -5.68 5.12 2.37
C PHE A 32 -5.96 3.68 2.87
N TYR A 33 -4.95 2.99 3.41
CA TYR A 33 -5.10 1.68 4.06
C TYR A 33 -6.14 1.69 5.18
N LYS A 34 -6.06 2.67 6.10
CA LYS A 34 -7.01 2.78 7.22
C LYS A 34 -8.44 2.99 6.74
N ARG A 35 -8.65 3.86 5.75
CA ARG A 35 -9.98 4.12 5.19
C ARG A 35 -10.55 2.89 4.48
N LEU A 36 -9.72 2.17 3.73
CA LEU A 36 -10.14 0.94 3.06
C LEU A 36 -10.53 -0.14 4.08
N LYS A 37 -9.74 -0.30 5.16
CA LYS A 37 -10.07 -1.23 6.25
C LYS A 37 -11.36 -0.87 6.99
N GLN A 38 -11.62 0.42 7.23
CA GLN A 38 -12.84 0.88 7.89
C GLN A 38 -14.11 0.50 7.12
N ILE A 39 -14.02 0.37 5.80
CA ILE A 39 -15.14 -0.06 4.96
C ILE A 39 -15.11 -1.57 4.64
N GLY A 40 -14.27 -2.36 5.32
CA GLY A 40 -14.16 -3.80 5.12
C GLY A 40 -13.38 -4.22 3.86
N GLY A 41 -12.58 -3.33 3.28
CA GLY A 41 -11.71 -3.63 2.15
C GLY A 41 -10.29 -4.06 2.56
N ASN A 42 -9.54 -4.56 1.59
CA ASN A 42 -8.17 -5.02 1.72
C ASN A 42 -7.25 -4.32 0.73
N MET A 43 -6.02 -4.07 1.21
CA MET A 43 -4.96 -3.50 0.41
C MET A 43 -3.82 -4.49 0.29
N TYR A 44 -3.25 -4.57 -0.90
CA TYR A 44 -2.07 -5.34 -1.22
C TYR A 44 -1.08 -4.46 -1.97
N VAL A 45 0.16 -4.93 -2.05
CA VAL A 45 1.16 -4.39 -2.96
C VAL A 45 1.60 -5.47 -3.94
N MET A 46 1.98 -5.08 -5.15
CA MET A 46 2.73 -5.99 -6.01
C MET A 46 4.10 -6.31 -5.36
N PRO A 47 4.73 -7.44 -5.72
CA PRO A 47 6.01 -7.83 -5.13
C PRO A 47 7.05 -6.70 -5.18
N LEU A 48 7.52 -6.28 -4.00
CA LEU A 48 8.41 -5.15 -3.86
C LEU A 48 9.86 -5.54 -4.19
N LYS A 49 10.61 -4.60 -4.75
CA LYS A 49 12.02 -4.77 -5.12
C LYS A 49 12.84 -3.56 -4.68
N GLY A 50 14.15 -3.77 -4.50
CA GLY A 50 15.12 -2.71 -4.19
C GLY A 50 14.71 -1.83 -3.00
N ASN A 51 14.93 -0.52 -3.14
CA ASN A 51 14.68 0.48 -2.08
C ASN A 51 13.26 0.42 -1.50
N MET A 52 12.24 0.17 -2.34
CA MET A 52 10.86 0.11 -1.85
C MET A 52 10.63 -1.07 -0.91
N LYS A 53 11.26 -2.21 -1.17
CA LYS A 53 11.21 -3.37 -0.26
C LYS A 53 11.87 -3.03 1.08
N GLU A 54 13.07 -2.46 1.04
CA GLU A 54 13.80 -2.06 2.25
C GLU A 54 13.02 -1.04 3.09
N ILE A 55 12.39 -0.06 2.45
CA ILE A 55 11.54 0.93 3.14
C ILE A 55 10.34 0.24 3.81
N PHE A 56 9.65 -0.67 3.12
CA PHE A 56 8.50 -1.38 3.68
C PHE A 56 8.88 -2.27 4.85
N GLU A 57 10.00 -2.99 4.77
CA GLU A 57 10.51 -3.82 5.86
C GLU A 57 10.98 -2.98 7.04
N SER A 58 11.73 -1.90 6.79
CA SER A 58 12.27 -1.00 7.84
C SER A 58 11.15 -0.29 8.62
N LEU A 59 10.04 0.01 7.95
CA LEU A 59 8.86 0.65 8.55
C LEU A 59 7.81 -0.36 9.01
N LEU A 60 8.08 -1.67 8.91
CA LEU A 60 7.17 -2.77 9.25
C LEU A 60 5.82 -2.73 8.48
N LEU A 61 5.77 -2.06 7.34
CA LEU A 61 4.57 -1.97 6.51
C LEU A 61 4.18 -3.32 5.91
N ASN A 62 5.18 -4.17 5.64
CA ASN A 62 4.98 -5.56 5.20
C ASN A 62 4.20 -6.43 6.21
N LYS A 63 4.08 -6.01 7.48
CA LYS A 63 3.27 -6.71 8.50
C LYS A 63 1.78 -6.38 8.42
N ILE A 64 1.41 -5.29 7.76
CA ILE A 64 0.03 -4.80 7.69
C ILE A 64 -0.52 -4.77 6.26
N ILE A 65 0.34 -4.59 5.27
CA ILE A 65 0.00 -4.57 3.84
C ILE A 65 0.80 -5.70 3.18
N PRO A 66 0.16 -6.85 2.91
CA PRO A 66 0.84 -7.99 2.31
C PRO A 66 1.13 -7.78 0.82
N GLU A 67 2.17 -8.45 0.32
CA GLU A 67 2.37 -8.63 -1.12
C GLU A 67 1.33 -9.58 -1.69
N LEU A 68 0.72 -9.23 -2.82
CA LEU A 68 -0.14 -10.14 -3.58
C LEU A 68 0.76 -11.16 -4.29
N LYS A 69 0.59 -12.45 -3.97
CA LYS A 69 1.24 -13.55 -4.69
C LYS A 69 0.45 -13.79 -5.98
N ILE A 70 1.05 -13.43 -7.11
CA ILE A 70 0.51 -13.63 -8.46
C ILE A 70 1.18 -14.85 -9.09
#